data_AF-A0A7N2MY49-F1
#
_entry.id   AF-A0A7N2MY49-F1
#
_cell.length_a   1.000
_cell.length_b   1.000
_cell.length_c   1.000
_cell.angle_alpha   90.00
_cell.angle_beta   90.00
_cell.angle_gamma   90.00
#
_symmetry.space_group_name_H-M   'P 1'
#
loop_
_entity.id
_entity.type
_entity.pdbx_description
1 polymer ?
#
loop_
_entity_poly.entity_id
_entity_poly.type
_entity_poly.pdbx_seq_one_letter_code
_entity_poly.pdbx_strand_id
1 'polypeptide(L)'
;MTCLLFNGFCMTGEPSGDIEVVSKVEGGVSCTLEVQRAFPILKKAYGDSMHKVLHVGPDTCLVVSKLLKEEDTEAWGVEPYELDDTDASCRSLVRKGIVRVADIKFSLPYRPKSFSVVIVSDAL
;
A
#
# COMPACT_ATOMS: atom_id res chain seq x y z
N MET A 1 3.52 -11.83 11.91
CA MET A 1 2.81 -11.66 10.62
C MET A 1 3.60 -10.63 9.84
N THR A 2 4.05 -10.97 8.65
CA THR A 2 4.70 -10.03 7.73
C THR A 2 3.99 -10.24 6.41
N CYS A 3 3.05 -9.36 6.07
CA CYS A 3 2.46 -9.37 4.73
C CYS A 3 3.52 -8.88 3.75
N LEU A 4 4.16 -9.83 3.06
CA LEU A 4 4.91 -9.57 1.85
C LEU A 4 4.01 -9.88 0.66
N LEU A 5 3.64 -8.85 -0.09
CA LEU A 5 2.87 -8.98 -1.32
C LEU A 5 3.84 -9.26 -2.48
N PHE A 6 3.82 -10.49 -3.00
CA PHE A 6 4.43 -10.84 -4.28
C PHE A 6 3.40 -11.59 -5.13
N ASN A 7 3.09 -11.07 -6.33
CA ASN A 7 2.24 -11.71 -7.34
C ASN A 7 0.83 -12.18 -6.88
N GLY A 8 0.15 -11.39 -6.05
CA GLY A 8 -1.28 -11.62 -5.78
C GLY A 8 -1.62 -12.88 -4.97
N PHE A 9 -0.64 -13.48 -4.28
CA PHE A 9 -0.88 -14.60 -3.38
C PHE A 9 -0.49 -14.23 -1.94
N CYS A 10 -1.44 -14.32 -1.02
CA CYS A 10 -1.20 -14.19 0.41
C CYS A 10 -0.78 -15.57 0.94
N MET A 11 0.53 -15.82 1.06
CA MET A 11 1.01 -17.08 1.66
C MET A 11 1.02 -16.95 3.18
N THR A 12 0.16 -17.71 3.86
CA THR A 12 0.29 -18.01 5.30
C THR A 12 1.17 -19.25 5.47
N GLY A 13 2.42 -19.08 5.90
CA GLY A 13 3.33 -20.20 6.11
C GLY A 13 4.21 -20.02 7.35
N GLU A 14 4.23 -21.03 8.22
CA GLU A 14 5.20 -21.13 9.31
C GLU A 14 6.60 -21.48 8.74
N PRO A 15 7.66 -20.75 9.09
CA PRO A 15 9.02 -21.16 8.75
C PRO A 15 9.54 -22.14 9.80
N SER A 16 9.73 -23.41 9.44
CA SER A 16 10.63 -24.28 10.20
C SER A 16 12.06 -24.07 9.69
N GLY A 17 12.93 -23.51 10.52
CA GLY A 17 14.39 -23.56 10.34
C GLY A 17 15.08 -22.20 10.27
N ASP A 18 15.53 -21.73 11.44
CA ASP A 18 16.72 -20.90 11.71
C ASP A 18 17.02 -19.72 10.78
N ILE A 19 16.21 -18.67 10.87
CA ILE A 19 16.68 -17.29 10.73
C ILE A 19 16.05 -16.51 11.88
N GLU A 20 16.85 -15.72 12.62
CA GLU A 20 16.36 -14.86 13.71
C GLU A 20 15.31 -13.88 13.19
N VAL A 21 14.05 -14.30 13.25
CA VAL A 21 12.89 -13.49 12.90
C VAL A 21 12.28 -13.02 14.22
N VAL A 22 12.47 -11.74 14.50
CA VAL A 22 11.82 -11.01 15.60
C VAL A 22 10.30 -11.12 15.42
N SER A 23 9.69 -12.07 16.14
CA SER A 23 8.25 -12.31 16.15
C SER A 23 7.71 -12.09 17.56
N LYS A 24 7.03 -10.97 17.78
CA LYS A 24 5.91 -10.91 18.72
C LYS A 24 5.02 -9.70 18.44
N VAL A 25 3.79 -9.93 18.01
CA VAL A 25 2.65 -9.09 18.39
C VAL A 25 1.36 -9.89 18.18
N GLU A 26 0.58 -10.00 19.26
CA GLU A 26 -0.78 -10.53 19.33
C GLU A 26 -1.79 -9.43 18.92
N GLY A 27 -2.89 -9.83 18.28
CA GLY A 27 -4.06 -8.97 18.00
C GLY A 27 -4.19 -8.58 16.53
N GLY A 28 -5.40 -8.72 15.95
CA GLY A 28 -5.67 -8.52 14.52
C GLY A 28 -5.12 -7.20 13.97
N VAL A 29 -4.10 -7.29 13.11
CA VAL A 29 -3.39 -6.13 12.55
C VAL A 29 -3.90 -5.88 11.13
N SER A 30 -4.42 -4.69 10.86
CA SER A 30 -4.69 -4.23 9.49
C SER A 30 -3.38 -4.19 8.69
N CYS A 31 -3.40 -4.75 7.48
CA CYS A 31 -2.26 -4.79 6.56
C CYS A 31 -1.76 -3.38 6.18
N THR A 32 -2.58 -2.33 6.33
CA THR A 32 -2.18 -0.94 6.07
C THR A 32 -0.98 -0.50 6.93
N LEU A 33 -0.96 -0.87 8.21
CA LEU A 33 0.17 -0.54 9.10
C LEU A 33 1.45 -1.27 8.67
N GLU A 34 1.30 -2.46 8.08
CA GLU A 34 2.43 -3.23 7.57
C GLU A 34 3.03 -2.62 6.31
N VAL A 35 2.23 -1.99 5.43
CA VAL A 35 2.72 -1.29 4.23
C VAL A 35 3.79 -0.24 4.59
N GLN A 36 3.57 0.50 5.66
CA GLN A 36 4.52 1.54 6.10
C GLN A 36 5.82 0.95 6.62
N ARG A 37 5.75 -0.17 7.34
CA ARG A 37 6.94 -0.88 7.83
C ARG A 37 7.67 -1.61 6.72
N ALA A 38 6.95 -2.09 5.70
CA ALA A 38 7.49 -2.79 4.57
C ALA A 38 8.13 -1.84 3.54
N PHE A 39 7.77 -0.54 3.53
CA PHE A 39 8.25 0.39 2.51
C PHE A 39 9.78 0.45 2.37
N PRO A 40 10.59 0.56 3.44
CA PRO A 40 12.06 0.51 3.32
C PRO A 40 12.58 -0.80 2.71
N ILE A 41 11.90 -1.91 3.00
CA ILE A 41 12.24 -3.23 2.47
C ILE A 41 11.88 -3.28 0.98
N LEU A 42 10.70 -2.76 0.59
CA LEU A 42 10.30 -2.62 -0.81
C LEU A 42 11.28 -1.73 -1.57
N LYS A 43 11.67 -0.58 -1.02
CA LYS A 43 12.65 0.31 -1.64
C LYS A 43 14.01 -0.38 -1.85
N LYS A 44 14.45 -1.21 -0.90
CA LYS A 44 15.67 -2.02 -1.06
C LYS A 44 15.54 -3.12 -2.11
N ALA A 45 14.36 -3.76 -2.20
CA ALA A 45 14.12 -4.87 -3.12
C ALA A 45 13.93 -4.39 -4.58
N TYR A 46 13.17 -3.32 -4.76
CA TYR A 46 12.89 -2.73 -6.07
C TYR A 46 13.97 -1.72 -6.49
N GLY A 47 14.74 -1.19 -5.54
CA GLY A 47 15.83 -0.25 -5.80
C GLY A 47 15.34 0.97 -6.58
N ASP A 48 16.13 1.35 -7.59
CA ASP A 48 15.80 2.45 -8.50
C ASP A 48 14.53 2.18 -9.32
N SER A 49 13.95 0.97 -9.36
CA SER A 49 12.70 0.75 -10.11
C SER A 49 11.45 1.26 -9.38
N MET A 50 11.55 1.67 -8.11
CA MET A 50 10.41 2.07 -7.27
C MET A 50 9.99 3.54 -7.45
N HIS A 51 9.90 4.02 -8.69
CA HIS A 51 9.58 5.42 -8.98
C HIS A 51 8.09 5.76 -9.00
N LYS A 52 7.21 4.81 -9.34
CA LYS A 52 5.76 5.06 -9.49
C LYS A 52 4.96 4.02 -8.73
N VAL A 53 4.45 4.42 -7.58
CA VAL A 53 3.76 3.54 -6.63
C VAL A 53 2.27 3.83 -6.64
N LEU A 54 1.46 2.78 -6.81
CA LEU A 54 0.01 2.84 -6.57
C LEU A 54 -0.33 2.06 -5.30
N HIS A 55 -0.99 2.70 -4.36
CA HIS A 55 -1.64 2.00 -3.23
C HIS A 55 -3.13 1.79 -3.51
N VAL A 56 -3.64 0.61 -3.20
CA VAL A 56 -5.07 0.27 -3.29
C VAL A 56 -5.49 -0.40 -2.00
N GLY A 57 -6.48 0.15 -1.30
CA GLY A 57 -6.91 -0.38 -0.02
C GLY A 57 -7.47 0.69 0.91
N PRO A 58 -8.03 0.31 2.07
CA PRO A 58 -8.41 1.25 3.10
C PRO A 58 -7.20 2.09 3.54
N ASP A 59 -7.46 3.27 4.08
CA ASP A 59 -6.44 4.22 4.57
C ASP A 59 -5.42 4.65 3.50
N THR A 60 -5.82 4.60 2.23
CA THR A 60 -4.97 4.95 1.10
C THR A 60 -4.41 6.36 1.22
N CYS A 61 -5.24 7.31 1.66
CA CYS A 61 -4.80 8.69 1.90
C CYS A 61 -3.62 8.77 2.88
N LEU A 62 -3.66 8.00 3.96
CA LEU A 62 -2.62 7.98 4.98
C LEU A 62 -1.32 7.39 4.41
N VAL A 63 -1.40 6.26 3.71
CA VAL A 63 -0.24 5.63 3.05
C VAL A 63 0.38 6.58 2.01
N VAL A 64 -0.42 7.10 1.09
CA VAL A 64 0.04 8.01 0.03
C VAL A 64 0.66 9.28 0.61
N SER A 65 0.07 9.86 1.68
CA SER A 65 0.64 11.06 2.32
C SER A 65 2.05 10.85 2.88
N LYS A 66 2.40 9.61 3.25
CA LYS A 66 3.75 9.24 3.70
C LYS A 66 4.66 8.96 2.52
N LEU A 67 4.19 8.22 1.53
CA LEU A 67 4.95 7.93 0.30
C LEU A 67 5.37 9.22 -0.43
N LEU A 68 4.53 10.24 -0.45
CA LEU A 68 4.86 11.55 -1.05
C LEU A 68 5.97 12.31 -0.33
N LYS A 69 6.38 11.88 0.88
CA LYS A 69 7.51 12.46 1.61
C LYS A 69 8.83 11.75 1.29
N GLU A 70 8.76 10.61 0.60
CA GLU A 70 9.93 9.82 0.25
C GLU A 70 10.59 10.41 -1.00
N GLU A 71 11.91 10.56 -0.95
CA GLU A 71 12.68 11.01 -2.10
C GLU A 71 12.62 9.96 -3.23
N ASP A 72 12.57 10.46 -4.47
CA ASP A 72 12.55 9.69 -5.73
C ASP A 72 11.33 8.77 -5.92
N THR A 73 10.24 9.00 -5.19
CA THR A 73 9.00 8.22 -5.28
C THR A 73 7.79 9.09 -5.62
N GLU A 74 7.14 8.81 -6.74
CA GLU A 74 5.81 9.33 -7.05
C GLU A 74 4.74 8.34 -6.56
N ALA A 75 3.70 8.83 -5.89
CA ALA A 75 2.68 8.00 -5.27
C ALA A 75 1.25 8.40 -5.64
N TRP A 76 0.41 7.40 -5.89
CA TRP A 76 -1.01 7.52 -6.16
C TRP A 76 -1.81 6.53 -5.32
N GLY A 77 -3.11 6.79 -5.20
CA GLY A 77 -4.00 5.98 -4.37
C GLY A 77 -5.34 5.67 -5.01
N VAL A 78 -5.88 4.48 -4.72
CA VAL A 78 -7.30 4.17 -4.89
C VAL A 78 -7.89 3.80 -3.53
N GLU A 79 -8.82 4.62 -3.08
CA GLU A 79 -9.64 4.37 -1.89
C GLU A 79 -10.93 3.64 -2.32
N PRO A 80 -11.12 2.38 -1.93
CA PRO A 80 -12.30 1.60 -2.33
C PRO A 80 -13.59 1.99 -1.60
N TYR A 81 -13.50 2.63 -0.44
CA TYR A 81 -14.64 2.95 0.42
C TYR A 81 -14.90 4.46 0.51
N GLU A 82 -16.13 4.84 0.87
CA GLU A 82 -16.51 6.25 0.99
C GLU A 82 -15.81 6.92 2.19
N LEU A 83 -15.51 8.21 1.99
CA LEU A 83 -14.64 9.02 2.84
C LEU A 83 -15.41 9.71 3.98
N ASP A 84 -16.35 9.01 4.62
CA ASP A 84 -17.40 9.66 5.43
C ASP A 84 -16.88 10.42 6.67
N ASP A 85 -15.65 10.17 7.13
CA ASP A 85 -15.02 10.91 8.24
C ASP A 85 -13.53 11.23 8.01
N THR A 86 -13.15 11.54 6.77
CA THR A 86 -11.71 11.70 6.46
C THR A 86 -11.11 13.05 6.85
N ASP A 87 -9.84 13.02 7.23
CA ASP A 87 -9.03 14.20 7.54
C ASP A 87 -8.98 15.19 6.35
N ALA A 88 -8.83 16.48 6.63
CA ALA A 88 -8.71 17.53 5.61
C ALA A 88 -7.56 17.27 4.63
N SER A 89 -6.51 16.59 5.10
CA SER A 89 -5.39 16.11 4.28
C SER A 89 -5.84 15.14 3.18
N CYS A 90 -6.70 14.16 3.51
CA CYS A 90 -7.23 13.19 2.56
C CYS A 90 -8.12 13.85 1.51
N ARG A 91 -9.03 14.74 1.94
CA ARG A 91 -9.83 15.53 1.00
C ARG A 91 -8.97 16.35 0.03
N SER A 92 -7.83 16.86 0.47
CA SER A 92 -6.88 17.58 -0.38
C SER A 92 -6.25 16.66 -1.44
N LEU A 93 -5.82 15.45 -1.05
CA LEU A 93 -5.25 14.46 -1.97
C LEU A 93 -6.27 14.00 -3.03
N VAL A 94 -7.54 13.85 -2.62
CA VAL A 94 -8.64 13.50 -3.52
C VAL A 94 -8.94 14.64 -4.49
N ARG A 95 -9.04 15.88 -4.00
CA ARG A 95 -9.24 17.07 -4.85
C ARG A 95 -8.10 17.28 -5.85
N LYS A 96 -6.87 16.92 -5.48
CA LYS A 96 -5.69 16.96 -6.38
C LYS A 96 -5.66 15.80 -7.38
N GLY A 97 -6.56 14.81 -7.25
CA GLY A 97 -6.59 13.62 -8.09
C GLY A 97 -5.43 12.64 -7.85
N ILE A 98 -4.69 12.82 -6.75
CA ILE A 98 -3.60 11.91 -6.34
C ILE A 98 -4.21 10.62 -5.79
N VAL A 99 -5.26 10.76 -4.97
CA VAL A 99 -6.10 9.66 -4.51
C VAL A 99 -7.42 9.70 -5.28
N ARG A 100 -7.88 8.54 -5.75
CA ARG A 100 -9.17 8.38 -6.43
C ARG A 100 -10.06 7.48 -5.59
N VAL A 101 -11.34 7.83 -5.49
CA VAL A 101 -12.33 6.95 -4.87
C VAL A 101 -12.93 6.09 -5.98
N ALA A 102 -12.75 4.77 -5.90
CA ALA A 102 -13.27 3.85 -6.91
C ALA A 102 -13.44 2.44 -6.32
N ASP A 103 -14.58 1.81 -6.60
CA ASP A 103 -14.81 0.41 -6.25
C ASP A 103 -13.89 -0.49 -7.11
N ILE A 104 -13.02 -1.25 -6.43
CA ILE A 104 -12.02 -2.15 -7.01
C ILE A 104 -12.62 -3.36 -7.75
N LYS A 105 -13.93 -3.59 -7.62
CA LYS A 105 -14.67 -4.55 -8.45
C LYS A 105 -14.70 -4.13 -9.92
N PHE A 106 -14.46 -2.85 -10.20
CA PHE A 106 -14.36 -2.32 -11.55
C PHE A 106 -12.90 -2.04 -11.92
N SER A 107 -12.63 -1.96 -13.23
CA SER A 107 -11.29 -1.62 -13.72
C SER A 107 -10.84 -0.28 -13.16
N LEU A 108 -9.65 -0.27 -12.58
CA LEU A 108 -9.06 0.95 -12.03
C LEU A 108 -8.91 2.02 -13.12
N PRO A 109 -9.07 3.31 -12.79
CA PRO A 109 -9.04 4.42 -13.75
C PRO A 109 -7.62 4.78 -14.20
N TYR A 110 -6.79 3.77 -14.49
CA TYR A 110 -5.40 3.91 -14.92
C TYR A 110 -5.12 3.06 -16.15
N ARG A 111 -4.17 3.51 -16.97
CA ARG A 111 -3.71 2.72 -18.13
C ARG A 111 -2.87 1.54 -17.65
N PRO A 112 -2.87 0.39 -18.36
CA PRO A 112 -1.96 -0.70 -18.07
C PRO A 112 -0.50 -0.22 -18.03
N LYS A 113 0.31 -0.79 -17.12
CA LYS A 113 1.76 -0.46 -16.95
C LYS A 113 2.05 1.00 -16.58
N SER A 114 1.10 1.70 -15.94
CA SER A 114 1.32 3.08 -15.48
C SER A 114 2.19 3.19 -14.22
N PHE A 115 2.30 2.10 -13.46
CA PHE A 115 3.01 2.05 -12.17
C PHE A 115 4.09 0.98 -12.20
N SER A 116 5.20 1.23 -11.51
CA SER A 116 6.26 0.24 -11.33
C SER A 116 5.96 -0.72 -10.17
N VAL A 117 5.28 -0.24 -9.12
CA VAL A 117 4.85 -1.06 -7.99
C VAL A 117 3.39 -0.76 -7.67
N VAL A 118 2.59 -1.82 -7.48
CA VAL A 118 1.21 -1.73 -6.99
C VAL A 118 1.14 -2.47 -5.66
N ILE A 119 0.74 -1.75 -4.60
CA ILE A 119 0.60 -2.26 -3.25
C ILE A 119 -0.90 -2.36 -2.96
N VAL A 120 -1.38 -3.56 -2.64
CA VAL A 120 -2.78 -3.83 -2.33
C VAL A 120 -2.89 -4.28 -0.88
N SER A 121 -3.53 -3.51 -0.01
CA SER A 121 -3.73 -3.85 1.40
C SER A 121 -5.21 -3.92 1.72
N ASP A 122 -5.63 -4.92 2.52
CA ASP A 122 -7.00 -5.07 3.07
C ASP A 122 -8.15 -4.81 2.06
N ALA A 123 -7.91 -5.12 0.79
CA ALA A 123 -8.86 -4.97 -0.30
C ALA A 123 -9.69 -6.26 -0.42
N LEU A 124 -11.00 -6.16 -0.17
CA LEU A 124 -11.98 -7.26 -0.19
C LEU A 124 -12.98 -7.09 -1.35
#